data_AF-A0A2V7FWP8-F1
#
_entry.id   AF-A0A2V7FWP8-F1
#
_cell.length_a   1.000
_cell.length_b   1.000
_cell.length_c   1.000
_cell.angle_alpha   90.00
_cell.angle_beta   90.00
_cell.angle_gamma   90.00
#
_symmetry.space_group_name_H-M   'P 1'
#
loop_
_entity.id
_entity.type
_entity.pdbx_description
1 polymer ?
#
loop_
_entity_poly.entity_id
_entity_poly.type
_entity_poly.pdbx_seq_one_letter_code
_entity_poly.pdbx_strand_id
1 'polypeptide(L)'
;MTPFRFGVSIGKAESRAEWVDKARKLEDLGYSTLTVPDHLTDLLAPIPALVSAAAATKRLRLGTNVLTSTPSLPWSPASPDRENSAGRPLRRSSTRGW
;
A
#
# COMPACT_ATOMS: atom_id res chain seq x y z
N MET A 1 23.51 -2.25 22.46
CA MET A 1 23.51 -1.48 21.19
C MET A 1 22.85 -2.32 20.11
N THR A 2 21.93 -1.74 19.35
CA THR A 2 21.35 -2.39 18.16
C THR A 2 22.34 -2.26 16.99
N PRO A 3 22.64 -3.34 16.23
CA PRO A 3 23.55 -3.27 15.09
C PRO A 3 23.06 -2.30 14.02
N PHE A 4 23.98 -1.53 13.43
CA PHE A 4 23.67 -0.68 12.29
C PHE A 4 23.37 -1.54 11.05
N ARG A 5 22.38 -1.13 10.24
CA ARG A 5 21.89 -1.91 9.11
C ARG A 5 21.60 -1.01 7.92
N PHE A 6 21.98 -1.47 6.73
CA PHE A 6 21.67 -0.80 5.47
C PHE A 6 20.43 -1.42 4.83
N GLY A 7 19.57 -0.57 4.29
CA GLY A 7 18.40 -0.96 3.49
C GLY A 7 18.34 -0.16 2.20
N VAL A 8 17.55 -0.62 1.24
CA VAL A 8 17.38 0.04 -0.06
C VAL A 8 15.92 0.06 -0.49
N SER A 9 15.52 1.12 -1.18
CA SER A 9 14.20 1.25 -1.80
C SER A 9 14.36 1.27 -3.32
N ILE A 10 13.81 0.28 -4.02
CA ILE A 10 13.82 0.19 -5.49
C ILE A 10 12.44 -0.21 -6.00
N GLY A 11 12.05 0.31 -7.17
CA GLY A 11 10.73 0.03 -7.74
C GLY A 11 10.72 -0.18 -9.25
N LYS A 12 11.88 -0.35 -9.90
CA LYS A 12 11.97 -0.54 -11.35
C LYS A 12 12.84 -1.74 -11.73
N ALA A 13 12.41 -2.47 -12.74
CA ALA A 13 13.17 -3.47 -13.50
C ALA A 13 12.50 -3.66 -14.87
N GLU A 14 13.29 -3.90 -15.90
CA GLU A 14 12.83 -4.14 -17.27
C GLU A 14 12.27 -5.56 -17.45
N SER A 15 12.59 -6.47 -16.53
CA SER A 15 12.09 -7.85 -16.54
C SER A 15 12.04 -8.48 -15.16
N ARG A 16 11.32 -9.61 -15.05
CA ARG A 16 11.31 -10.44 -13.85
C ARG A 16 12.71 -10.98 -13.51
N ALA A 17 13.49 -11.38 -14.50
CA ALA A 17 14.83 -11.93 -14.30
C ALA A 17 15.75 -10.86 -13.66
N GLU A 18 15.75 -9.66 -14.22
CA GLU A 18 16.50 -8.54 -13.67
C GLU A 18 16.08 -8.19 -12.24
N TRP A 19 14.77 -8.21 -11.96
CA TRP A 19 14.26 -7.98 -10.60
C TRP A 19 14.78 -9.02 -9.59
N VAL A 20 14.75 -10.30 -9.98
CA VAL A 20 15.25 -11.41 -9.17
C VAL A 20 16.75 -11.29 -8.93
N ASP A 21 17.51 -10.92 -9.96
CA ASP A 21 18.96 -10.76 -9.85
C ASP A 21 19.33 -9.56 -8.98
N LYS A 22 18.58 -8.46 -9.06
CA LYS A 22 18.69 -7.33 -8.13
C LYS A 22 18.48 -7.78 -6.69
N ALA A 23 17.41 -8.54 -6.40
CA ALA A 23 17.12 -9.01 -5.04
C ALA A 23 18.24 -9.90 -4.48
N ARG A 24 18.76 -10.85 -5.27
CA ARG A 24 19.89 -11.70 -4.88
C ARG A 24 21.15 -10.88 -4.64
N LYS A 25 21.47 -9.97 -5.55
CA LYS A 25 22.63 -9.08 -5.42
C LYS A 25 22.58 -8.25 -4.13
N LEU A 26 21.40 -7.74 -3.75
CA LEU A 26 21.24 -7.01 -2.50
C LEU A 26 21.51 -7.89 -1.27
N GLU A 27 21.01 -9.13 -1.27
CA GLU A 27 21.28 -10.10 -0.21
C GLU A 27 22.77 -10.49 -0.12
N ASP A 28 23.42 -10.67 -1.26
CA ASP A 28 24.85 -11.02 -1.34
C ASP A 28 25.75 -9.86 -0.90
N LEU A 29 25.35 -8.62 -1.18
CA LEU A 29 26.03 -7.40 -0.71
C LEU A 29 25.81 -7.12 0.78
N GLY A 30 24.96 -7.89 1.47
CA GLY A 30 24.70 -7.75 2.90
C GLY A 30 23.67 -6.67 3.25
N TYR A 31 22.84 -6.23 2.30
CA TYR A 31 21.68 -5.39 2.63
C TYR A 31 20.72 -6.17 3.52
N SER A 32 20.23 -5.50 4.55
CA SER A 32 19.30 -6.11 5.50
C SER A 32 17.85 -6.07 5.04
N THR A 33 17.48 -5.06 4.24
CA THR A 33 16.10 -4.79 3.87
C THR A 33 16.01 -4.25 2.44
N LEU A 34 15.05 -4.76 1.68
CA LEU A 34 14.58 -4.23 0.41
C LEU A 34 13.15 -3.72 0.58
N THR A 35 12.89 -2.48 0.17
CA THR A 35 11.53 -1.93 0.09
C THR A 35 11.12 -1.57 -1.33
N VAL A 36 9.83 -1.71 -1.63
CA VAL A 36 9.23 -1.28 -2.90
C VAL A 36 8.23 -0.15 -2.64
N PRO A 37 8.37 1.02 -3.29
CA PRO A 37 7.39 2.10 -3.17
C PRO A 37 6.05 1.74 -3.79
N ASP A 38 4.96 2.20 -3.19
CA ASP A 38 3.59 2.01 -3.69
C ASP A 38 3.06 3.32 -4.26
N HIS A 39 3.28 3.53 -5.56
CA HIS A 39 2.76 4.70 -6.28
C HIS A 39 2.13 4.25 -7.60
N LEU A 40 1.03 4.92 -7.97
CA LEU A 40 0.37 4.76 -9.27
C LEU A 40 1.13 5.50 -10.38
N THR A 41 2.40 5.13 -10.56
CA THR A 41 3.31 5.67 -11.59
C THR A 41 4.00 4.51 -12.31
N ASP A 42 5.03 4.81 -13.12
CA ASP A 42 5.85 3.82 -13.80
C ASP A 42 6.81 3.11 -12.82
N LEU A 43 6.23 2.31 -11.93
CA LEU A 43 6.90 1.48 -10.92
C LEU A 43 6.23 0.11 -10.86
N LEU A 44 7.00 -0.89 -10.42
CA LEU A 44 6.48 -2.23 -10.17
C LEU A 44 5.40 -2.20 -9.09
N ALA A 45 4.32 -2.95 -9.30
CA ALA A 45 3.34 -3.17 -8.24
C ALA A 45 4.03 -3.82 -7.01
N PRO A 46 3.89 -3.24 -5.81
CA PRO A 46 4.76 -3.57 -4.68
C PRO A 46 4.60 -5.00 -4.19
N ILE A 47 3.36 -5.49 -4.08
CA ILE A 47 3.09 -6.84 -3.56
C ILE A 47 3.69 -7.94 -4.46
N PRO A 48 3.41 -8.01 -5.77
CA PRO A 48 4.02 -9.04 -6.62
C PRO A 48 5.54 -8.89 -6.76
N ALA A 49 6.07 -7.67 -6.75
CA ALA A 49 7.52 -7.44 -6.73
C ALA A 49 8.16 -8.05 -5.47
N LEU A 50 7.59 -7.76 -4.29
CA LEU A 50 8.09 -8.30 -3.02
C LEU A 50 7.94 -9.83 -2.94
N VAL A 51 6.83 -10.41 -3.41
CA VAL A 51 6.66 -11.88 -3.49
C VAL A 51 7.74 -12.52 -4.37
N SER A 52 8.02 -11.93 -5.53
CA SER A 52 9.07 -12.42 -6.42
C SER A 52 10.47 -12.34 -5.78
N ALA A 53 10.77 -11.24 -5.06
CA ALA A 53 12.02 -11.10 -4.31
C ALA A 53 12.12 -12.11 -3.15
N ALA A 54 11.01 -12.37 -2.44
CA ALA A 54 10.94 -13.35 -1.36
C ALA A 54 11.24 -14.77 -1.85
N ALA A 55 10.75 -15.12 -3.03
CA ALA A 55 11.02 -16.43 -3.64
C ALA A 55 12.51 -16.61 -4.00
N ALA A 56 13.22 -15.52 -4.27
CA ALA A 56 14.61 -15.53 -4.74
C ALA A 56 15.67 -15.41 -3.63
N THR A 57 15.28 -14.98 -2.42
CA THR A 57 16.19 -14.62 -1.31
C THR A 57 15.83 -15.41 -0.04
N LYS A 58 16.72 -15.42 0.97
CA LYS A 58 16.54 -16.24 2.20
C LYS A 58 16.59 -15.45 3.51
N ARG A 59 17.27 -14.32 3.52
CA ARG A 59 17.58 -13.48 4.70
C ARG A 59 17.13 -12.03 4.52
N LEU A 60 17.00 -11.56 3.28
CA LEU A 60 16.59 -10.21 2.94
C LEU A 60 15.20 -9.91 3.49
N ARG A 61 15.08 -8.87 4.33
CA ARG A 61 13.77 -8.41 4.83
C ARG A 61 13.08 -7.60 3.74
N LEU A 62 11.77 -7.74 3.63
CA LEU A 62 10.99 -7.18 2.53
C LEU A 62 9.88 -6.29 3.08
N GLY A 63 9.60 -5.16 2.42
CA GLY A 63 8.53 -4.25 2.83
C GLY A 63 8.13 -3.23 1.78
N THR A 64 7.09 -2.46 2.07
CA THR A 64 6.61 -1.35 1.23
C THR A 64 7.15 -0.01 1.74
N ASN A 65 7.34 0.97 0.86
CA ASN A 65 7.80 2.31 1.25
C ASN A 65 7.03 3.45 0.56
N VAL A 66 5.87 3.87 1.05
CA VAL A 66 4.99 3.25 2.05
C VAL A 66 3.79 2.68 1.32
N LEU A 67 3.10 1.68 1.87
CA LEU A 67 1.85 1.22 1.29
C LEU A 67 0.78 2.30 1.42
N THR A 68 0.11 2.64 0.32
CA THR A 68 -1.05 3.53 0.33
C THR A 68 -2.27 2.73 0.77
N SER A 69 -2.52 2.68 2.08
CA SER A 69 -3.74 2.09 2.64
C SER A 69 -4.73 3.19 3.02
N THR A 70 -5.99 3.08 2.59
CA THR A 70 -7.05 3.92 3.14
C THR A 70 -7.34 3.45 4.57
N PRO A 71 -7.17 4.30 5.59
CA PRO A 71 -7.59 3.92 6.94
C PRO A 71 -9.12 3.76 6.96
N SER A 72 -9.59 2.66 7.54
CA SER A 72 -11.02 2.43 7.81
C SER A 72 -11.50 3.40 8.90
N LEU A 73 -11.73 4.66 8.53
CA LEU A 73 -12.25 5.66 9.44
C LEU A 73 -13.77 5.43 9.62
N PRO A 74 -14.29 5.47 10.87
CA PRO A 74 -15.71 5.22 11.16
C PRO A 74 -16.67 6.26 10.56
N TRP A 75 -16.13 7.34 10.00
CA TRP A 75 -16.89 8.40 9.35
C TRP A 75 -16.69 8.43 7.82
N SER A 76 -15.97 7.47 7.24
CA SER A 76 -15.75 7.43 5.79
C SER A 76 -17.08 7.32 5.04
N PRO A 77 -17.40 8.25 4.11
CA PRO A 77 -18.67 8.28 3.39
C PRO A 77 -18.85 7.10 2.41
N ALA A 78 -17.81 6.28 2.23
CA ALA A 78 -17.84 5.09 1.38
C ALA A 78 -18.49 3.85 2.04
N SER A 79 -19.03 3.99 3.26
CA SER A 79 -19.80 2.91 3.90
C SER A 79 -21.27 3.02 3.49
N PRO A 80 -21.88 1.99 2.87
CA PRO A 80 -23.23 2.07 2.30
C PRO A 80 -24.37 2.24 3.32
N ASP A 81 -24.08 2.21 4.63
CA ASP A 81 -25.11 2.15 5.68
C ASP A 81 -25.21 3.45 6.52
N ARG A 82 -25.50 4.58 5.88
CA ARG A 82 -25.86 5.81 6.60
C ARG A 82 -27.19 6.41 6.14
N GLU A 83 -28.20 5.58 6.00
CA GLU A 83 -29.58 6.02 6.04
C GLU A 83 -30.11 5.89 7.47
N ASN A 84 -30.67 6.98 8.03
CA ASN A 84 -31.46 7.07 9.29
C ASN A 84 -30.87 7.72 10.56
N SER A 85 -30.00 8.72 10.49
CA SER A 85 -29.68 9.54 11.69
C SER A 85 -29.97 11.02 11.50
N ALA A 86 -31.22 11.34 11.18
CA ALA A 86 -31.75 12.68 11.37
C ALA A 86 -33.26 12.60 11.64
N GLY A 87 -33.61 12.35 12.91
CA GLY A 87 -34.95 12.62 13.41
C GLY A 87 -35.24 14.11 13.30
N ARG A 88 -35.86 14.54 12.20
CA ARG A 88 -36.58 15.80 12.09
C ARG A 88 -38.00 15.49 11.63
N PRO A 89 -39.03 15.69 12.45
CA PRO A 89 -40.39 15.58 11.96
C PRO A 89 -40.65 16.76 11.02
N LEU A 90 -40.78 16.48 9.73
CA LEU A 90 -41.27 17.43 8.74
C LEU A 90 -42.72 17.79 9.11
N ARG A 91 -42.88 18.97 9.72
CA ARG A 91 -44.19 19.56 9.97
C ARG A 91 -44.82 19.86 8.62
N ARG A 92 -45.83 19.08 8.22
CA ARG A 92 -46.70 19.43 7.09
C ARG A 92 -47.49 20.69 7.47
N SER A 93 -47.29 21.77 6.72
CA SER A 93 -48.28 22.84 6.60
C SER A 93 -48.65 22.95 5.13
N SER A 94 -49.86 22.54 4.81
CA SER A 94 -50.52 22.85 3.55
C SER A 94 -50.74 24.36 3.44
N THR A 95 -50.40 24.94 2.30
CA THR A 95 -51.22 25.98 1.67
C THR A 95 -51.01 25.94 0.15
N ARG A 96 -52.14 26.09 -0.52
CA ARG A 96 -52.47 26.03 -1.95
C ARG A 96 -51.64 26.97 -2.83
N GLY A 97 -51.59 26.65 -4.13
CA GLY A 97 -51.67 27.67 -5.18
C GLY A 97 -50.83 27.43 -6.42
N TRP A 98 -51.50 26.95 -7.47
CA TRP A 98 -51.15 26.88 -8.91
C TRP A 98 -49.91 26.10 -9.33
#